data_AF-A0A941HW63-F1
#
_entry.id   AF-A0A941HW63-F1
#
_cell.length_a   1.000
_cell.length_b   1.000
_cell.length_c   1.000
_cell.angle_alpha   90.00
_cell.angle_beta   90.00
_cell.angle_gamma   90.00
#
_symmetry.space_group_name_H-M   'P 1'
#
loop_
_entity.id
_entity.type
_entity.pdbx_description
1 polymer ?
#
loop_
_entity_poly.entity_id
_entity_poly.type
_entity_poly.pdbx_seq_one_letter_code
_entity_poly.pdbx_strand_id
1 'polypeptide(L)'
;MGKDAQVRATFAEGEDAGRLQYEAPKLLFRGAARRVFEGEALRGVRAEAGDLVLADGSRFALGDKAAASWADAILNPKSRLDKLGVKPGMRVAVLNVADDALAGELAARDAAPVADLTDLDLLFYAADSLAELDAIPRLIPALAGKGALWIVSRKGKAAALKDVEVMAAAKAHGLVDSKVIGFSDTLTALRFTRRRS
;
A
#
# COMPACT_ATOMS: atom_id res chain seq x y z
N MET A 1 2.77 -1.17 -3.32
CA MET A 1 3.89 -0.39 -3.86
C MET A 1 3.53 -0.04 -5.28
N GLY A 2 3.79 1.21 -5.67
CA GLY A 2 3.72 1.60 -7.07
C GLY A 2 4.78 0.85 -7.89
N LYS A 3 4.63 0.86 -9.21
CA LYS A 3 5.63 0.32 -10.13
C LYS A 3 6.35 1.49 -10.78
N ASP A 4 7.65 1.40 -11.01
CA ASP A 4 8.38 2.40 -11.80
C ASP A 4 9.43 1.77 -12.71
N ALA A 5 9.66 2.40 -13.85
CA ALA A 5 10.64 1.97 -14.83
C ALA A 5 11.09 3.16 -15.70
N GLN A 6 12.33 3.12 -16.19
CA GLN A 6 12.72 3.93 -17.34
C GLN A 6 12.36 3.18 -18.61
N VAL A 7 11.64 3.84 -19.52
CA VAL A 7 11.10 3.21 -20.73
C VAL A 7 11.29 4.12 -21.94
N ARG A 8 11.36 3.51 -23.13
CA ARG A 8 10.98 4.20 -24.36
C ARG A 8 9.47 4.15 -24.49
N ALA A 9 8.89 5.26 -24.93
CA ALA A 9 7.47 5.40 -25.17
C ALA A 9 7.22 5.78 -26.62
N THR A 10 6.10 5.32 -27.17
CA THR A 10 5.62 5.73 -28.49
C THR A 10 4.24 6.34 -28.31
N PHE A 11 4.10 7.59 -28.73
CA PHE A 11 2.85 8.34 -28.76
C PHE A 11 2.46 8.67 -30.20
N ALA A 12 1.26 9.22 -30.40
CA ALA A 12 0.82 9.69 -31.71
C ALA A 12 1.76 10.77 -32.30
N GLU A 13 2.39 11.58 -31.44
CA GLU A 13 3.32 12.64 -31.85
C GLU A 13 4.75 12.15 -32.13
N GLY A 14 5.07 10.90 -31.81
CA GLY A 14 6.40 10.31 -31.98
C GLY A 14 6.92 9.57 -30.76
N GLU A 15 8.21 9.23 -30.80
CA GLU A 15 8.90 8.55 -29.71
C GLU A 15 9.36 9.51 -28.60
N ASP A 16 9.37 9.03 -27.37
CA ASP A 16 9.90 9.73 -26.19
C ASP A 16 10.61 8.71 -25.29
N ALA A 17 11.41 9.19 -24.33
CA ALA A 17 12.03 8.35 -23.32
C ALA A 17 11.89 9.01 -21.95
N GLY A 18 11.50 8.22 -20.96
CA GLY A 18 11.21 8.79 -19.66
C GLY A 18 10.80 7.79 -18.61
N ARG A 19 10.54 8.33 -17.43
CA ARG A 19 10.16 7.53 -16.26
C ARG A 19 8.66 7.26 -16.30
N LEU A 20 8.29 6.00 -16.39
CA LEU A 20 6.93 5.53 -16.21
C LEU A 20 6.72 5.14 -14.74
N GLN A 21 5.59 5.52 -14.18
CA GLN A 21 5.20 5.25 -12.79
C GLN A 21 3.72 4.86 -12.74
N TYR A 22 3.41 3.72 -12.16
CA TYR A 22 2.04 3.37 -11.80
C TYR A 22 1.80 3.65 -10.31
N GLU A 23 1.04 4.71 -10.04
CA GLU A 23 0.55 5.13 -8.73
C GLU A 23 -0.98 5.05 -8.76
N ALA A 24 -1.54 3.85 -8.51
CA ALA A 24 -2.97 3.59 -8.62
C ALA A 24 -3.83 4.71 -8.01
N PRO A 25 -4.82 5.26 -8.75
CA PRO A 25 -5.32 4.78 -10.04
C PRO A 25 -4.64 5.41 -11.28
N LYS A 26 -3.48 6.07 -11.13
CA LYS A 26 -2.83 6.86 -12.18
C LYS A 26 -1.60 6.16 -12.76
N LEU A 27 -1.44 6.26 -14.07
CA LEU A 27 -0.18 5.99 -14.76
C LEU A 27 0.44 7.33 -15.14
N LEU A 28 1.65 7.60 -14.67
CA LEU A 28 2.38 8.84 -14.95
C LEU A 28 3.58 8.52 -15.82
N PHE A 29 3.77 9.29 -16.88
CA PHE A 29 4.97 9.26 -17.69
C PHE A 29 5.65 10.63 -17.61
N ARG A 30 6.96 10.63 -17.35
CA ARG A 30 7.79 11.84 -17.27
C ARG A 30 8.94 11.71 -18.26
N GLY A 31 8.71 12.14 -19.50
CA GLY A 31 9.70 12.27 -20.57
C GLY A 31 9.91 13.74 -20.93
N ALA A 32 9.91 14.07 -22.22
CA ALA A 32 9.94 15.46 -22.69
C ALA A 32 8.78 16.29 -22.15
N ALA A 33 7.61 15.66 -22.01
CA ALA A 33 6.45 16.22 -21.31
C ALA A 33 5.95 15.27 -20.21
N ARG A 34 5.33 15.83 -19.18
CA ARG A 34 4.61 15.04 -18.16
C ARG A 34 3.24 14.66 -18.71
N ARG A 35 2.96 13.36 -18.80
CA ARG A 35 1.64 12.81 -19.16
C ARG A 35 1.07 12.05 -17.96
N VAL A 36 -0.25 12.13 -17.77
CA VAL A 36 -0.99 11.42 -16.72
C VAL A 36 -2.19 10.74 -17.37
N PHE A 37 -2.31 9.43 -17.17
CA PHE A 37 -3.41 8.61 -17.65
C PHE A 37 -4.19 8.07 -16.46
N GLU A 38 -5.51 8.19 -16.49
CA GLU A 38 -6.43 7.72 -15.46
C GLU A 38 -7.82 7.43 -16.05
N GLY A 39 -8.68 6.74 -15.29
CA GLY A 39 -10.06 6.48 -15.69
C GLY A 39 -10.16 5.74 -17.03
N GLU A 40 -10.89 6.30 -17.98
CA GLU A 40 -11.09 5.72 -19.31
C GLU A 40 -9.78 5.46 -20.05
N ALA A 41 -8.75 6.30 -19.89
CA ALA A 41 -7.48 6.15 -20.59
C ALA A 41 -6.72 4.86 -20.20
N LEU A 42 -7.02 4.29 -19.04
CA LEU A 42 -6.44 3.04 -18.57
C LEU A 42 -7.36 1.83 -18.77
N ARG A 43 -8.58 2.02 -19.26
CA ARG A 43 -9.46 0.90 -19.59
C ARG A 43 -8.90 0.15 -20.80
N GLY A 44 -8.89 -1.18 -20.72
CA GLY A 44 -8.39 -2.03 -21.80
C GLY A 44 -6.87 -1.99 -22.00
N VAL A 45 -6.12 -1.45 -21.04
CA VAL A 45 -4.65 -1.58 -21.04
C VAL A 45 -4.25 -3.05 -21.15
N ARG A 46 -3.24 -3.33 -21.96
CA ARG A 46 -2.79 -4.71 -22.21
C ARG A 46 -1.28 -4.78 -22.40
N ALA A 47 -0.75 -6.00 -22.30
CA ALA A 47 0.61 -6.30 -22.71
C ALA A 47 0.63 -6.84 -24.13
N GLU A 48 1.52 -6.33 -24.98
CA GLU A 48 1.63 -6.74 -26.38
C GLU A 48 3.07 -6.57 -26.85
N ALA A 49 3.71 -7.65 -27.30
CA ALA A 49 5.08 -7.64 -27.85
C ALA A 49 6.10 -6.88 -26.98
N GLY A 50 6.10 -7.10 -25.66
CA GLY A 50 6.98 -6.42 -24.71
C GLY A 50 6.53 -5.03 -24.27
N ASP A 51 5.44 -4.49 -24.81
CA ASP A 51 4.96 -3.15 -24.48
C ASP A 51 3.71 -3.19 -23.59
N LEU A 52 3.59 -2.21 -22.71
CA LEU A 52 2.29 -1.83 -22.14
C LEU A 52 1.59 -0.91 -23.13
N VAL A 53 0.42 -1.31 -23.60
CA VAL A 53 -0.35 -0.59 -24.64
C VAL A 53 -1.63 -0.03 -24.05
N LEU A 54 -1.84 1.28 -24.18
CA LEU A 54 -3.07 1.96 -23.78
C LEU A 54 -4.11 1.95 -24.91
N ALA A 55 -5.36 2.31 -24.57
CA ALA A 55 -6.46 2.34 -25.52
C ALA A 55 -6.28 3.37 -26.65
N ASP A 56 -5.53 4.44 -26.41
CA ASP A 56 -5.20 5.47 -27.40
C ASP A 56 -4.04 5.08 -28.35
N GLY A 57 -3.49 3.87 -28.18
CA GLY A 57 -2.36 3.37 -28.95
C GLY A 57 -0.99 3.73 -28.37
N SER A 58 -0.91 4.48 -27.27
CA SER A 58 0.36 4.76 -26.59
C SER A 58 1.02 3.47 -26.13
N ARG A 59 2.33 3.34 -26.34
CA ARG A 59 3.12 2.15 -25.99
C ARG A 59 4.27 2.49 -25.06
N PHE A 60 4.57 1.61 -24.12
CA PHE A 60 5.71 1.73 -23.21
C PHE A 60 6.52 0.43 -23.18
N ALA A 61 7.77 0.50 -23.65
CA ALA A 61 8.66 -0.66 -23.74
C ALA A 61 9.16 -1.09 -22.36
N LEU A 62 8.59 -2.18 -21.83
CA LEU A 62 8.88 -2.73 -20.51
C LEU A 62 9.54 -4.13 -20.57
N GLY A 63 9.37 -4.83 -21.70
CA GLY A 63 9.62 -6.27 -21.82
C GLY A 63 8.43 -7.11 -21.35
N ASP A 64 8.28 -8.32 -21.90
CA ASP A 64 7.04 -9.12 -21.80
C ASP A 64 6.54 -9.32 -20.36
N LYS A 65 7.43 -9.74 -19.47
CA LYS A 65 7.09 -10.02 -18.07
C LYS A 65 6.63 -8.76 -17.33
N ALA A 66 7.32 -7.64 -17.57
CA ALA A 66 6.98 -6.39 -16.91
C ALA A 66 5.69 -5.81 -17.50
N ALA A 67 5.54 -5.76 -18.82
CA ALA A 67 4.30 -5.32 -19.47
C ALA A 67 3.08 -6.08 -18.95
N ALA A 68 3.12 -7.42 -18.91
CA ALA A 68 2.04 -8.25 -18.37
C ALA A 68 1.74 -7.94 -16.91
N SER A 69 2.79 -7.80 -16.08
CA SER A 69 2.62 -7.47 -14.66
C SER A 69 2.09 -6.05 -14.42
N TRP A 70 2.36 -5.10 -15.31
CA TRP A 70 1.82 -3.74 -15.23
C TRP A 70 0.36 -3.69 -15.65
N ALA A 71 0.00 -4.35 -16.76
CA ALA A 71 -1.38 -4.45 -17.22
C ALA A 71 -2.28 -5.10 -16.15
N ASP A 72 -1.86 -6.23 -15.58
CA ASP A 72 -2.58 -6.90 -14.49
C ASP A 72 -2.77 -5.98 -13.27
N ALA A 73 -1.72 -5.26 -12.86
CA ALA A 73 -1.82 -4.35 -11.71
C ALA A 73 -2.77 -3.17 -11.95
N ILE A 74 -2.91 -2.71 -13.19
CA ILE A 74 -3.83 -1.62 -13.57
C ILE A 74 -5.28 -2.11 -13.64
N LEU A 75 -5.50 -3.27 -14.25
CA LEU A 75 -6.84 -3.86 -14.43
C LEU A 75 -7.39 -4.47 -13.15
N ASN A 76 -6.51 -5.01 -12.30
CA ASN A 76 -6.86 -5.71 -11.06
C ASN A 76 -6.20 -5.02 -9.85
N PRO A 77 -6.57 -3.77 -9.53
CA PRO A 77 -5.95 -3.02 -8.45
C PRO A 77 -6.20 -3.71 -7.11
N LYS A 78 -5.13 -3.94 -6.35
CA LYS A 78 -5.23 -4.53 -5.00
C LYS A 78 -6.12 -3.69 -4.09
N SER A 79 -7.02 -4.35 -3.38
CA SER A 79 -7.81 -3.72 -2.33
C SER A 79 -6.92 -3.26 -1.17
N ARG A 80 -7.47 -2.42 -0.29
CA ARG A 80 -6.79 -2.02 0.95
C ARG A 80 -6.40 -3.25 1.78
N LEU A 81 -7.31 -4.21 1.96
CA LEU A 81 -7.04 -5.43 2.73
C LEU A 81 -5.92 -6.29 2.14
N ASP A 82 -5.84 -6.40 0.81
CA ASP A 82 -4.75 -7.12 0.14
C ASP A 82 -3.39 -6.42 0.37
N LYS A 83 -3.41 -5.07 0.42
CA LYS A 83 -2.21 -4.29 0.76
C LYS A 83 -1.85 -4.44 2.23
N LEU A 84 -2.82 -4.55 3.13
CA LEU A 84 -2.61 -4.76 4.55
C LEU A 84 -2.19 -6.19 4.91
N GLY A 85 -2.36 -7.12 3.97
CA GLY A 85 -2.02 -8.53 4.14
C GLY A 85 -3.06 -9.32 4.93
N VAL A 86 -4.31 -8.82 4.97
CA VAL A 86 -5.43 -9.53 5.60
C VAL A 86 -5.82 -10.72 4.74
N LYS A 87 -5.91 -11.89 5.37
CA LYS A 87 -6.37 -13.15 4.76
C LYS A 87 -7.58 -13.68 5.53
N PRO A 88 -8.42 -14.49 4.88
CA PRO A 88 -9.50 -15.20 5.57
C PRO A 88 -9.00 -16.01 6.76
N GLY A 89 -9.79 -16.02 7.83
CA GLY A 89 -9.53 -16.74 9.08
C GLY A 89 -8.50 -16.08 10.02
N MET A 90 -7.93 -14.93 9.67
CA MET A 90 -6.95 -14.25 10.53
C MET A 90 -7.59 -13.67 11.79
N ARG A 91 -6.88 -13.75 12.91
CA ARG A 91 -7.21 -13.02 14.14
C ARG A 91 -6.75 -11.57 14.01
N VAL A 92 -7.69 -10.66 13.86
CA VAL A 92 -7.42 -9.23 13.67
C VAL A 92 -8.01 -8.43 14.82
N ALA A 93 -7.26 -7.49 15.36
CA ALA A 93 -7.82 -6.48 16.28
C ALA A 93 -7.59 -5.06 15.73
N VAL A 94 -8.52 -4.16 16.05
CA VAL A 94 -8.48 -2.76 15.65
C VAL A 94 -8.69 -1.90 16.89
N LEU A 95 -7.73 -1.03 17.18
CA LEU A 95 -7.71 -0.17 18.36
C LEU A 95 -7.63 1.30 17.92
N ASN A 96 -8.65 2.08 18.28
CA ASN A 96 -8.76 3.53 18.07
C ASN A 96 -8.68 4.02 16.61
N VAL A 97 -8.81 3.13 15.61
CA VAL A 97 -8.82 3.55 14.20
C VAL A 97 -10.19 4.09 13.83
N ALA A 98 -10.27 5.39 13.57
CA ALA A 98 -11.49 6.06 13.10
C ALA A 98 -11.69 5.83 11.60
N ASP A 99 -12.18 4.64 11.22
CA ASP A 99 -12.52 4.25 9.85
C ASP A 99 -13.74 3.31 9.86
N ASP A 100 -14.93 3.87 9.65
CA ASP A 100 -16.21 3.14 9.78
C ASP A 100 -16.35 1.98 8.78
N ALA A 101 -15.62 2.03 7.67
CA ALA A 101 -15.67 1.00 6.64
C ALA A 101 -14.82 -0.23 6.99
N LEU A 102 -13.72 -0.05 7.75
CA LEU A 102 -12.73 -1.09 8.00
C LEU A 102 -13.33 -2.35 8.63
N ALA A 103 -14.19 -2.22 9.63
CA ALA A 103 -14.78 -3.38 10.30
C ALA A 103 -15.64 -4.22 9.35
N GLY A 104 -16.42 -3.56 8.48
CA GLY A 104 -17.22 -4.22 7.45
C GLY A 104 -16.36 -4.91 6.38
N GLU A 105 -15.29 -4.27 5.92
CA GLU A 105 -14.33 -4.87 4.98
C GLU A 105 -13.68 -6.13 5.57
N LEU A 106 -13.23 -6.04 6.82
CA LEU A 106 -12.60 -7.15 7.54
C LEU A 106 -13.57 -8.33 7.72
N ALA A 107 -14.82 -8.06 8.12
CA ALA A 107 -15.85 -9.08 8.24
C ALA A 107 -16.16 -9.76 6.89
N ALA A 108 -16.29 -8.97 5.81
CA ALA A 108 -16.51 -9.51 4.46
C ALA A 108 -15.35 -10.39 3.94
N ARG A 109 -14.17 -10.29 4.58
CA ARG A 109 -12.99 -11.12 4.29
C ARG A 109 -12.82 -12.30 5.26
N ASP A 110 -13.81 -12.59 6.10
CA ASP A 110 -13.72 -13.63 7.16
C ASP A 110 -12.57 -13.34 8.16
N ALA A 111 -12.41 -12.07 8.53
CA ALA A 111 -11.39 -11.60 9.46
C ALA A 111 -11.93 -10.50 10.39
N ALA A 112 -13.18 -10.65 10.83
CA ALA A 112 -13.86 -9.67 11.68
C ALA A 112 -13.03 -9.32 12.94
N PRO A 113 -12.98 -8.04 13.37
CA PRO A 113 -12.20 -7.66 14.54
C PRO A 113 -12.60 -8.42 15.81
N VAL A 114 -11.59 -8.91 16.55
CA VAL A 114 -11.76 -9.55 17.86
C VAL A 114 -11.45 -8.59 19.00
N ALA A 115 -12.17 -8.73 20.11
CA ALA A 115 -11.92 -7.97 21.35
C ALA A 115 -10.81 -8.59 22.22
N ASP A 116 -10.63 -9.90 22.11
CA ASP A 116 -9.58 -10.66 22.80
C ASP A 116 -8.22 -10.42 22.14
N LEU A 117 -7.32 -9.74 22.86
CA LEU A 117 -6.00 -9.33 22.38
C LEU A 117 -4.94 -10.39 22.66
N THR A 118 -5.18 -11.61 22.19
CA THR A 118 -4.24 -12.74 22.28
C THR A 118 -4.00 -13.37 20.91
N ASP A 119 -2.77 -13.79 20.66
CA ASP A 119 -2.34 -14.47 19.43
C ASP A 119 -2.88 -13.84 18.13
N LEU A 120 -2.76 -12.51 18.04
CA LEU A 120 -3.23 -11.75 16.88
C LEU A 120 -2.28 -11.93 15.68
N ASP A 121 -2.85 -12.22 14.51
CA ASP A 121 -2.13 -12.18 13.23
C ASP A 121 -1.85 -10.74 12.82
N LEU A 122 -2.83 -9.85 13.04
CA LEU A 122 -2.74 -8.42 12.72
C LEU A 122 -3.38 -7.59 13.84
N LEU A 123 -2.67 -6.56 14.27
CA LEU A 123 -3.20 -5.54 15.18
C LEU A 123 -3.07 -4.18 14.51
N PHE A 124 -4.19 -3.49 14.30
CA PHE A 124 -4.23 -2.11 13.85
C PHE A 124 -4.37 -1.20 15.05
N TYR A 125 -3.44 -0.27 15.26
CA TYR A 125 -3.48 0.69 16.35
C TYR A 125 -3.31 2.10 15.82
N ALA A 126 -4.26 2.98 16.12
CA ALA A 126 -4.14 4.39 15.78
C ALA A 126 -3.26 5.14 16.78
N ALA A 127 -2.33 5.94 16.27
CA ALA A 127 -1.52 6.88 17.04
C ALA A 127 -1.23 8.13 16.20
N ASP A 128 -1.48 9.31 16.77
CA ASP A 128 -1.27 10.62 16.15
C ASP A 128 -0.32 11.51 16.98
N SER A 129 0.30 10.97 18.03
CA SER A 129 1.28 11.64 18.87
C SER A 129 2.35 10.69 19.40
N LEU A 130 3.50 11.24 19.84
CA LEU A 130 4.58 10.44 20.42
C LEU A 130 4.12 9.71 21.70
N ALA A 131 3.29 10.35 22.52
CA ALA A 131 2.77 9.77 23.75
C ALA A 131 1.88 8.54 23.50
N GLU A 132 1.14 8.51 22.39
CA GLU A 132 0.36 7.33 22.01
C GLU A 132 1.26 6.17 21.55
N LEU A 133 2.44 6.46 20.98
CA LEU A 133 3.41 5.42 20.62
C LEU A 133 4.01 4.73 21.85
N ASP A 134 3.94 5.32 23.04
CA ASP A 134 4.35 4.67 24.30
C ASP A 134 3.51 3.42 24.61
N ALA A 135 2.37 3.23 23.93
CA ALA A 135 1.60 2.00 24.00
C ALA A 135 2.27 0.79 23.33
N ILE A 136 3.18 0.98 22.37
CA ILE A 136 3.80 -0.11 21.58
C ILE A 136 4.26 -1.31 22.43
N PRO A 137 5.07 -1.15 23.50
CA PRO A 137 5.55 -2.29 24.29
C PRO A 137 4.42 -3.13 24.89
N ARG A 138 3.26 -2.54 25.21
CA ARG A 138 2.09 -3.25 25.75
C ARG A 138 1.30 -4.01 24.67
N LEU A 139 1.43 -3.61 23.41
CA LEU A 139 0.75 -4.23 22.28
C LEU A 139 1.51 -5.42 21.72
N ILE A 140 2.85 -5.42 21.84
CA ILE A 140 3.69 -6.51 21.31
C ILE A 140 3.29 -7.89 21.86
N PRO A 141 3.04 -8.09 23.17
CA PRO A 141 2.65 -9.41 23.69
C PRO A 141 1.36 -9.98 23.11
N ALA A 142 0.45 -9.15 22.59
CA ALA A 142 -0.80 -9.59 21.97
C ALA A 142 -0.60 -10.26 20.60
N LEU A 143 0.54 -10.02 19.94
CA LEU A 143 0.82 -10.54 18.61
C LEU A 143 1.26 -12.01 18.67
N ALA A 144 0.68 -12.86 17.82
CA ALA A 144 1.19 -14.19 17.55
C ALA A 144 2.66 -14.16 17.09
N GLY A 145 3.36 -15.30 17.08
CA GLY A 145 4.78 -15.36 16.74
C GLY A 145 5.15 -14.72 15.38
N LYS A 146 4.27 -14.83 14.38
CA LYS A 146 4.40 -14.19 13.05
C LYS A 146 3.44 -12.99 12.86
N GLY A 147 2.77 -12.57 13.92
CA GLY A 147 1.84 -11.46 13.92
C GLY A 147 2.52 -10.12 13.62
N ALA A 148 1.74 -9.15 13.20
CA ALA A 148 2.24 -7.82 12.88
C ALA A 148 1.38 -6.71 13.49
N LEU A 149 2.07 -5.65 13.89
CA LEU A 149 1.48 -4.40 14.32
C LEU A 149 1.44 -3.43 13.13
N TRP A 150 0.27 -2.91 12.83
CA TRP A 150 0.07 -1.77 11.96
C TRP A 150 -0.17 -0.54 12.83
N ILE A 151 0.74 0.44 12.77
CA ILE A 151 0.48 1.76 13.33
C ILE A 151 -0.22 2.58 12.25
N VAL A 152 -1.39 3.12 12.57
CA VAL A 152 -2.22 3.94 11.67
C VAL A 152 -2.17 5.38 12.18
N SER A 153 -1.89 6.34 11.30
CA SER A 153 -1.76 7.75 11.68
C SER A 153 -2.32 8.66 10.59
N ARG A 154 -2.66 9.90 10.95
CA ARG A 154 -3.06 10.93 9.99
C ARG A 154 -1.93 11.25 9.02
N LYS A 155 -2.27 11.49 7.75
CA LYS A 155 -1.32 11.91 6.71
C LYS A 155 -1.65 13.29 6.13
N GLY A 156 -0.74 13.82 5.34
CA GLY A 156 -0.91 15.11 4.67
C GLY A 156 -0.86 16.28 5.65
N LYS A 157 -1.70 17.30 5.45
CA LYS A 157 -1.68 18.53 6.28
C LYS A 157 -2.08 18.31 7.74
N ALA A 158 -2.79 17.22 8.04
CA ALA A 158 -3.22 16.86 9.39
C ALA A 158 -2.24 15.91 10.10
N ALA A 159 -1.12 15.55 9.46
CA ALA A 159 -0.11 14.70 10.07
C ALA A 159 0.60 15.42 11.22
N ALA A 160 0.45 14.89 12.43
CA ALA A 160 1.18 15.34 13.62
C ALA A 160 2.42 14.49 13.92
N LEU A 161 2.51 13.29 13.30
CA LEU A 161 3.65 12.39 13.37
C LEU A 161 4.31 12.23 12.01
N LYS A 162 5.63 12.15 11.99
CA LYS A 162 6.42 11.73 10.83
C LYS A 162 6.64 10.22 10.88
N ASP A 163 6.67 9.58 9.71
CA ASP A 163 6.95 8.14 9.60
C ASP A 163 8.25 7.74 10.33
N VAL A 164 9.29 8.58 10.28
CA VAL A 164 10.57 8.33 10.96
C VAL A 164 10.45 8.26 12.48
N GLU A 165 9.51 9.00 13.08
CA GLU A 165 9.25 8.98 14.52
C GLU A 165 8.54 7.68 14.91
N VAL A 166 7.55 7.26 14.12
CA VAL A 166 6.85 6.00 14.29
C VAL A 166 7.82 4.81 14.16
N MET A 167 8.68 4.84 13.15
CA MET A 167 9.73 3.82 12.95
C MET A 167 10.70 3.78 14.14
N ALA A 168 11.15 4.93 14.64
CA ALA A 168 12.06 5.01 15.77
C ALA A 168 11.43 4.43 17.05
N ALA A 169 10.17 4.78 17.35
CA ALA A 169 9.46 4.27 18.52
C ALA A 169 9.27 2.74 18.45
N ALA A 170 8.84 2.20 17.30
CA ALA A 170 8.67 0.76 17.14
C ALA A 170 10.01 0.01 17.23
N LYS A 171 11.08 0.57 16.64
CA LYS A 171 12.43 -0.02 16.65
C LYS A 171 13.03 -0.08 18.06
N ALA A 172 12.75 0.90 18.92
CA ALA A 172 13.17 0.90 20.32
C ALA A 172 12.67 -0.33 21.10
N HIS A 173 11.60 -0.97 20.62
CA HIS A 173 11.00 -2.16 21.21
C HIS A 173 11.22 -3.44 20.38
N GLY A 174 12.25 -3.45 19.52
CA GLY A 174 12.68 -4.66 18.80
C GLY A 174 11.81 -5.03 17.59
N LEU A 175 10.93 -4.13 17.15
CA LEU A 175 10.19 -4.28 15.91
C LEU A 175 10.99 -3.75 14.71
N VAL A 176 10.67 -4.29 13.53
CA VAL A 176 11.24 -3.88 12.24
C VAL A 176 10.10 -3.51 11.31
N ASP A 177 10.20 -2.35 10.69
CA ASP A 177 9.26 -1.92 9.66
C ASP A 177 9.45 -2.74 8.38
N SER A 178 8.35 -3.01 7.68
CA SER A 178 8.37 -3.81 6.44
C SER A 178 7.58 -3.17 5.31
N LYS A 179 6.69 -2.23 5.63
CA LYS A 179 5.79 -1.64 4.65
C LYS A 179 5.17 -0.36 5.18
N VAL A 180 5.00 0.62 4.29
CA VAL A 180 4.10 1.76 4.47
C VAL A 180 3.07 1.75 3.35
N ILE A 181 1.80 2.04 3.67
CA ILE A 181 0.73 2.20 2.68
C ILE A 181 -0.18 3.36 3.03
N GLY A 182 -0.78 3.97 2.01
CA GLY A 182 -2.01 4.76 2.22
C GLY A 182 -3.11 3.85 2.73
N PHE A 183 -3.68 4.19 3.90
CA PHE A 183 -4.72 3.42 4.57
C PHE A 183 -6.11 3.90 4.19
N SER A 184 -6.31 5.22 4.13
CA SER A 184 -7.51 5.87 3.59
C SER A 184 -7.09 7.21 2.98
N ASP A 185 -8.04 8.07 2.61
CA ASP A 185 -7.73 9.42 2.13
C ASP A 185 -7.02 10.26 3.18
N THR A 186 -7.29 10.02 4.46
CA THR A 186 -6.78 10.79 5.60
C THR A 186 -5.75 10.03 6.44
N LEU A 187 -5.62 8.72 6.27
CA LEU A 187 -4.73 7.88 7.08
C LEU A 187 -3.61 7.22 6.25
N THR A 188 -2.45 7.05 6.87
CA THR A 188 -1.34 6.17 6.45
C THR A 188 -1.19 5.04 7.46
N ALA A 189 -0.55 3.94 7.07
CA ALA A 189 -0.25 2.84 7.98
C ALA A 189 1.15 2.27 7.75
N LEU A 190 1.88 2.04 8.83
CA LEU A 190 3.21 1.41 8.84
C LEU A 190 3.13 0.03 9.49
N ARG A 191 3.67 -0.97 8.82
CA ARG A 191 3.69 -2.37 9.27
C ARG A 191 4.99 -2.70 9.96
N PHE A 192 4.85 -3.28 11.15
CA PHE A 192 5.94 -3.72 11.99
C PHE A 192 5.81 -5.20 12.34
N THR A 193 6.93 -5.91 12.35
CA THR A 193 7.03 -7.30 12.78
C THR A 193 8.20 -7.47 13.73
N ARG A 194 8.19 -8.50 14.57
CA ARG A 194 9.37 -8.85 15.37
C ARG A 194 10.53 -9.18 14.43
N ARG A 195 11.75 -8.79 14.83
CA ARG A 195 12.96 -9.19 14.11
C ARG A 195 13.04 -10.72 14.08
N ARG A 196 13.24 -11.30 12.90
CA ARG A 196 13.57 -12.73 12.82
C ARG A 196 14.95 -12.92 13.45
N SER A 197 15.01 -13.76 14.47
CA SER A 197 16.24 -14.29 15.06
C SER A 197 16.95 -15.19 14.05
#